data_AF-A0A2W6S4W8-F1
#
_entry.id   AF-A0A2W6S4W8-F1
#
_cell.length_a   1.000
_cell.length_b   1.000
_cell.length_c   1.000
_cell.angle_alpha   90.00
_cell.angle_beta   90.00
_cell.angle_gamma   90.00
#
_symmetry.space_group_name_H-M   'P 1'
#
loop_
_entity.id
_entity.type
_entity.pdbx_description
1 polymer ?
#
loop_
_entity_poly.entity_id
_entity_poly.type
_entity_poly.pdbx_seq_one_letter_code
_entity_poly.pdbx_strand_id
1 'polypeptide(L)'
;MKFNRIKIKTLIITVVIVSGNIVAQSYQKTDSGLKFSTDNLNVEVKLYGENTIRIIKYPAGKSFVKNSLSVIKQEQKTKFSVSENSHIIS
;
A
#
# COMPACT_ATOMS: atom_id res chain seq x y z
N MET A 1 -24.00 -5.38 -40.46
CA MET A 1 -22.71 -4.80 -40.00
C MET A 1 -22.80 -3.73 -38.90
N LYS A 2 -23.93 -3.03 -38.68
CA LYS A 2 -24.07 -1.99 -37.64
C LYS A 2 -24.15 -2.54 -36.20
N PHE A 3 -24.71 -3.74 -36.01
CA PHE A 3 -24.89 -4.37 -34.69
C PHE A 3 -23.57 -4.67 -33.96
N ASN A 4 -22.54 -5.11 -34.70
CA ASN A 4 -21.23 -5.40 -34.10
C ASN A 4 -20.51 -4.11 -33.66
N ARG A 5 -20.74 -3.00 -34.37
CA ARG A 5 -20.20 -1.68 -33.99
C ARG A 5 -20.85 -1.13 -32.72
N ILE A 6 -22.15 -1.39 -32.52
CA ILE A 6 -22.87 -1.01 -31.29
C ILE A 6 -22.33 -1.82 -30.11
N LYS A 7 -22.23 -3.15 -30.24
CA LYS A 7 -21.69 -4.02 -29.18
C LYS A 7 -20.26 -3.64 -28.77
N ILE A 8 -19.40 -3.31 -29.73
CA ILE A 8 -18.02 -2.85 -29.46
C ILE A 8 -18.02 -1.53 -28.70
N LYS A 9 -18.87 -0.55 -29.09
CA LYS A 9 -18.98 0.73 -28.38
C LYS A 9 -19.48 0.55 -26.95
N THR A 10 -20.47 -0.31 -26.74
CA THR A 10 -20.98 -0.63 -25.40
C THR A 10 -19.91 -1.30 -24.54
N LEU A 11 -19.13 -2.22 -25.09
CA LEU A 11 -18.03 -2.89 -24.39
C LEU A 11 -16.94 -1.90 -23.94
N ILE A 12 -16.57 -0.94 -24.81
CA ILE A 12 -15.59 0.10 -24.49
C ILE A 12 -16.08 0.98 -23.34
N ILE A 13 -17.35 1.40 -23.36
CA ILE A 13 -17.95 2.21 -22.29
C ILE A 13 -17.93 1.48 -20.95
N THR A 14 -18.26 0.18 -20.93
CA THR A 14 -18.23 -0.62 -19.69
C THR A 14 -16.81 -0.76 -19.13
N VAL A 15 -15.80 -0.95 -19.97
CA VAL A 15 -14.39 -1.05 -19.55
C VAL A 15 -13.91 0.27 -18.92
N VAL A 16 -14.28 1.42 -19.50
CA VAL A 16 -13.90 2.74 -18.98
C VAL A 16 -14.52 2.99 -17.60
N ILE A 17 -15.79 2.63 -17.39
CA ILE A 17 -16.49 2.81 -16.10
C ILE A 17 -15.85 1.93 -14.99
N VAL A 18 -15.45 0.69 -15.32
CA VAL A 18 -14.79 -0.21 -14.35
C VAL A 18 -13.38 0.28 -14.00
N SER A 19 -12.67 0.90 -14.93
CA SER A 19 -11.31 1.44 -14.69
C SER A 19 -11.28 2.68 -13.79
N GLY A 20 -12.40 3.37 -13.57
CA GLY A 20 -12.47 4.61 -12.79
C GLY A 20 -12.36 4.45 -11.27
N ASN A 21 -12.35 3.23 -10.74
CA ASN A 21 -12.31 2.97 -9.29
C ASN A 21 -10.91 2.56 -8.80
N ILE A 22 -9.86 3.18 -9.35
CA ILE A 22 -8.52 3.07 -8.78
C ILE A 22 -8.43 4.13 -7.68
N VAL A 23 -8.83 3.76 -6.47
CA VAL A 23 -8.60 4.59 -5.29
C VAL A 23 -7.08 4.67 -5.08
N ALA A 24 -6.49 5.84 -5.33
CA ALA A 24 -5.07 6.08 -5.07
C ALA A 24 -4.84 6.14 -3.55
N GLN A 25 -4.69 4.98 -2.91
CA GLN A 25 -4.33 4.89 -1.49
C GLN A 25 -2.92 5.47 -1.29
N SER A 26 -2.74 6.32 -0.28
CA SER A 26 -1.44 6.94 0.03
C SER A 26 -0.44 5.98 0.67
N TYR A 27 -0.89 4.77 0.99
CA TYR A 27 -0.11 3.71 1.60
C TYR A 27 -0.27 2.39 0.85
N GLN A 28 0.71 1.51 1.03
CA GLN A 28 0.65 0.12 0.58
C GLN A 28 0.62 -0.80 1.81
N LYS A 29 -0.46 -1.57 1.94
CA LYS A 29 -0.55 -2.66 2.91
C LYS A 29 0.32 -3.85 2.47
N THR A 30 0.95 -4.50 3.44
CA THR A 30 1.76 -5.72 3.26
C THR A 30 1.27 -6.78 4.24
N ASP A 31 1.68 -8.03 4.06
CA ASP A 31 1.29 -9.13 4.94
C ASP A 31 1.76 -8.96 6.39
N SER A 32 2.82 -8.18 6.59
CA SER A 32 3.51 -7.98 7.86
C SER A 32 3.47 -6.51 8.33
N GLY A 33 2.60 -5.67 7.75
CA GLY A 33 2.48 -4.25 8.14
C GLY A 33 2.15 -3.33 6.96
N LEU A 34 2.60 -2.09 6.97
CA LEU A 34 2.31 -1.13 5.89
C LEU A 34 3.51 -0.24 5.58
N LYS A 35 3.52 0.32 4.37
CA LYS A 35 4.51 1.31 3.96
C LYS A 35 3.83 2.50 3.31
N PHE A 36 4.41 3.67 3.48
CA PHE A 36 3.97 4.89 2.81
C PHE A 36 5.17 5.82 2.62
N SER A 37 5.03 6.74 1.68
CA SER A 37 6.03 7.74 1.37
C SER A 37 5.41 9.12 1.54
N THR A 38 6.17 10.02 2.13
CA THR A 38 5.94 11.47 2.09
C THR A 38 7.04 12.11 1.26
N ASP A 39 6.96 13.41 0.99
CA ASP A 39 7.80 14.14 0.04
C ASP A 39 9.29 13.76 0.11
N ASN A 40 9.83 13.67 1.33
CA ASN A 40 11.27 13.43 1.55
C ASN A 40 11.59 12.16 2.35
N LEU A 41 10.59 11.33 2.69
CA LEU A 41 10.78 10.24 3.63
C LEU A 41 9.93 9.01 3.26
N ASN A 42 10.56 7.84 3.33
CA ASN A 42 9.89 6.56 3.31
C ASN A 42 9.70 6.05 4.73
N VAL A 43 8.51 5.54 5.01
CA VAL A 43 8.16 4.95 6.31
C VAL A 43 7.63 3.55 6.09
N GLU A 44 8.17 2.60 6.86
CA GLU A 44 7.69 1.23 6.94
C GLU A 44 7.31 0.90 8.39
N VAL A 45 6.08 0.47 8.58
CA VAL A 45 5.58 -0.08 9.84
C VAL A 45 5.51 -1.59 9.68
N LYS A 46 6.25 -2.31 10.52
CA LYS A 46 6.35 -3.77 10.49
C LYS A 46 5.88 -4.37 11.81
N LEU A 47 5.03 -5.37 11.74
CA LEU A 47 4.50 -6.11 12.88
C LEU A 47 5.46 -7.23 13.24
N TYR A 48 5.88 -7.28 14.51
CA TYR A 48 6.79 -8.28 15.06
C TYR A 48 6.05 -9.16 16.09
N GLY A 49 4.72 -9.03 16.19
CA GLY A 49 3.83 -9.73 17.12
C GLY A 49 2.58 -8.90 17.41
N GLU A 50 1.69 -9.40 18.27
CA GLU A 50 0.43 -8.72 18.62
C GLU A 50 0.63 -7.35 19.26
N ASN A 51 1.68 -7.19 20.08
CA ASN A 51 1.95 -5.98 20.85
C ASN A 51 3.30 -5.35 20.52
N THR A 52 3.94 -5.75 19.42
CA THR A 52 5.28 -5.26 19.05
C THR A 52 5.32 -4.84 17.60
N ILE A 53 5.64 -3.57 17.38
CA ILE A 53 5.81 -2.99 16.05
C ILE A 53 7.20 -2.39 15.92
N ARG A 54 7.72 -2.39 14.69
CA ARG A 54 8.94 -1.69 14.32
C ARG A 54 8.61 -0.64 13.28
N ILE A 55 9.02 0.60 13.54
CA ILE A 55 8.90 1.70 12.60
C ILE A 55 10.29 1.97 12.02
N ILE A 56 10.38 1.97 10.69
CA ILE A 56 11.61 2.23 9.94
C ILE A 56 11.38 3.48 9.11
N LYS A 57 12.32 4.43 9.20
CA LYS A 57 12.27 5.70 8.47
C LYS A 57 13.59 5.90 7.75
N TYR A 58 13.54 6.28 6.48
CA TYR A 58 14.73 6.56 5.68
C TYR A 58 14.41 7.56 4.57
N PRO A 59 15.41 8.33 4.07
CA PRO A 59 15.18 9.34 3.04
C PRO A 59 14.57 8.75 1.76
N ALA A 60 13.74 9.54 1.09
CA ALA A 60 13.22 9.19 -0.24
C ALA A 60 14.39 8.93 -1.22
N GLY A 61 14.21 7.95 -2.11
CA GLY A 61 15.25 7.54 -3.08
C GLY A 61 16.43 6.76 -2.50
N LYS A 62 16.45 6.46 -1.19
CA LYS A 62 17.41 5.54 -0.57
C LYS A 62 16.74 4.22 -0.23
N SER A 63 17.55 3.17 -0.10
CA SER A 63 17.09 1.86 0.40
C SER A 63 17.41 1.74 1.88
N PHE A 64 16.53 1.08 2.62
CA PHE A 64 16.80 0.72 4.00
C PHE A 64 17.83 -0.41 4.10
N VAL A 65 18.83 -0.24 4.98
CA VAL A 65 19.80 -1.28 5.34
C VAL A 65 19.71 -1.53 6.85
N LYS A 66 19.48 -2.78 7.26
CA LYS A 66 19.37 -3.15 8.68
C LYS A 66 20.77 -3.21 9.33
N ASN A 67 21.14 -2.15 10.04
CA ASN A 67 22.40 -2.10 10.81
C ASN A 67 22.25 -2.50 12.28
N SER A 68 21.02 -2.65 12.78
CA SER A 68 20.79 -3.04 14.18
C SER A 68 21.13 -4.51 14.40
N LEU A 69 22.02 -4.78 15.36
CA LEU A 69 22.33 -6.12 15.87
C LEU A 69 21.36 -6.56 16.98
N SER A 70 20.79 -5.60 17.72
CA SER A 70 19.88 -5.87 18.83
C SER A 70 18.51 -6.38 18.38
N VAL A 71 18.02 -5.91 17.24
CA VAL A 71 16.73 -6.37 16.69
C VAL A 71 16.95 -7.70 15.96
N ILE A 72 16.82 -8.79 16.69
CA ILE A 72 17.01 -10.17 16.19
C ILE A 72 15.70 -10.84 15.76
N LYS A 73 14.55 -10.40 16.30
CA LYS A 73 13.23 -10.94 15.96
C LYS A 73 12.89 -10.58 14.51
N GLN A 74 12.16 -11.46 13.82
CA GLN A 74 11.67 -11.24 12.46
C GLN A 74 10.24 -10.71 12.47
N GLU A 75 9.86 -10.05 11.38
CA GLU A 75 8.47 -9.62 11.17
C GLU A 75 7.54 -10.84 11.07
N GLN A 76 6.32 -10.68 11.58
CA GLN A 76 5.30 -11.73 11.62
C GLN A 76 4.08 -11.28 10.83
N LYS A 77 3.48 -12.23 10.10
CA LYS A 77 2.19 -12.00 9.46
C LYS A 77 1.12 -12.01 10.56
N THR A 78 0.49 -10.86 10.76
CA THR A 78 -0.55 -10.69 11.79
C THR A 78 -1.76 -10.07 11.13
N LYS A 79 -2.96 -10.39 11.63
CA LYS A 79 -4.18 -9.73 11.15
C LYS A 79 -4.23 -8.32 11.73
N PHE A 80 -4.24 -7.32 10.86
CA PHE A 80 -4.43 -5.92 11.24
C PHE A 80 -5.33 -5.23 10.21
N SER A 81 -6.02 -4.20 10.65
CA SER A 81 -6.82 -3.31 9.80
C SER A 81 -6.05 -2.02 9.58
N VAL A 82 -6.30 -1.37 8.45
CA VAL A 82 -5.79 -0.03 8.17
C VAL A 82 -6.94 0.79 7.64
N SER A 83 -7.05 2.00 8.13
CA SER A 83 -8.01 3.01 7.74
C SER A 83 -7.26 4.30 7.41
N GLU A 84 -7.71 4.99 6.38
CA GLU A 84 -7.15 6.27 5.98
C GLU A 84 -8.25 7.32 6.04
N ASN A 85 -7.98 8.38 6.79
CA ASN A 85 -8.83 9.56 6.83
C ASN A 85 -7.99 10.79 6.49
N SER A 86 -8.21 11.32 5.29
CA SER A 86 -7.51 12.49 4.76
C SER A 86 -5.99 12.28 4.73
N HIS A 87 -5.27 12.72 5.76
CA HIS A 87 -3.80 12.60 5.87
C HIS A 87 -3.36 11.73 7.06
N ILE A 88 -4.31 11.03 7.69
CA ILE A 88 -4.05 10.18 8.86
C ILE A 88 -4.29 8.72 8.48
N ILE A 89 -3.30 7.88 8.73
CA ILE A 89 -3.38 6.42 8.58
C ILE A 89 -3.49 5.82 9.98
N SER A 90 -4.58 5.10 10.26
CA SER A 90 -4.87 4.44 11.55
C SER A 90 -5.06 2.93 11.37
#